data_AF-A0A538B2H4-F1
#
_entry.id   AF-A0A538B2H4-F1
#
_cell.length_a   1.000
_cell.length_b   1.000
_cell.length_c   1.000
_cell.angle_alpha   90.00
_cell.angle_beta   90.00
_cell.angle_gamma   90.00
#
_symmetry.space_group_name_H-M   'P 1'
#
loop_
_entity.id
_entity.type
_entity.pdbx_description
1 polymer ?
#
loop_
_entity_poly.entity_id
_entity_poly.type
_entity_poly.pdbx_seq_one_letter_code
_entity_poly.pdbx_strand_id
1 'polypeptide(L)' 'MPAELRVTRTCRIPLHELEWRFTASGGPGGQHANTANTKAEVRFDIANSSS' A
#
# COMPACT_ATOMS: atom_id res chain seq x y z
N MET A 1 2.20 -7.85 -14.59
CA MET A 1 1.63 -7.11 -13.44
C MET A 1 0.78 -5.98 -14.02
N PRO A 2 -0.48 -5.79 -13.59
CA PRO A 2 -1.28 -4.66 -14.06
C PRO A 2 -0.59 -3.34 -13.69
N ALA A 3 -0.63 -2.35 -14.56
CA ALA A 3 -0.05 -1.02 -14.32
C ALA A 3 -1.01 -0.08 -13.57
N GLU A 4 -2.26 -0.49 -13.41
CA GLU A 4 -3.37 0.33 -12.89
C GLU A 4 -4.38 -0.52 -12.10
N LEU A 5 -5.04 0.12 -11.13
CA LEU A 5 -6.16 -0.40 -10.36
C LEU A 5 -7.47 0.15 -10.95
N ARG A 6 -8.32 -0.74 -11.45
CA ARG A 6 -9.64 -0.35 -11.96
C ARG A 6 -10.64 -0.22 -10.82
N VAL A 7 -11.16 0.99 -10.60
CA VAL A 7 -12.21 1.24 -9.60
C VAL A 7 -13.60 1.10 -10.23
N THR A 8 -13.81 1.73 -11.40
CA THR A 8 -15.09 1.67 -12.13
C THR A 8 -14.86 1.49 -13.63
N ARG A 9 -15.90 1.70 -14.45
CA ARG A 9 -15.76 1.69 -15.91
C ARG A 9 -14.97 2.89 -16.44
N THR A 10 -15.03 4.02 -15.73
CA THR A 10 -14.44 5.30 -16.16
C THR A 10 -13.32 5.79 -15.25
N CYS A 11 -13.12 5.17 -14.07
CA CYS A 11 -12.06 5.52 -13.13
C CYS A 11 -11.04 4.38 -13.00
N ARG A 12 -9.77 4.72 -13.20
CA ARG A 12 -8.61 3.85 -13.12
C ARG A 12 -7.49 4.63 -12.42
N ILE A 13 -6.84 4.02 -11.44
CA ILE A 13 -5.75 4.63 -10.68
C ILE A 13 -4.45 3.95 -11.11
N PRO A 14 -3.52 4.62 -11.80
CA PRO A 14 -2.20 4.09 -12.06
C PRO A 14 -1.50 3.69 -10.76
N LEU A 15 -0.84 2.52 -10.73
CA LEU A 15 -0.21 2.02 -9.50
C LEU A 15 0.95 2.91 -9.01
N HIS A 16 1.50 3.77 -9.87
CA HIS A 16 2.53 4.73 -9.48
C HIS A 16 1.98 5.94 -8.70
N GLU A 17 0.67 6.15 -8.68
CA GLU A 17 0.00 7.12 -7.81
C GLU A 17 -0.21 6.57 -6.38
N LEU A 18 0.11 5.29 -6.15
CA LEU A 18 0.00 4.63 -4.85
C LEU A 18 1.37 4.53 -4.19
N GLU A 19 1.47 5.06 -2.98
CA GLU A 19 2.66 4.90 -2.14
C GLU A 19 2.51 3.67 -1.25
N TRP A 20 3.40 2.69 -1.43
CA TRP A 20 3.42 1.46 -0.63
C TRP A 20 4.51 1.51 0.43
N ARG A 21 4.18 1.12 1.67
CA ARG A 21 5.14 0.92 2.74
C ARG A 21 4.94 -0.45 3.36
N PHE A 22 6.00 -1.25 3.40
CA PHE A 22 6.01 -2.55 4.05
C PHE A 22 6.82 -2.43 5.33
N THR A 23 6.22 -2.82 6.46
CA THR A 23 6.84 -2.75 7.78
C THR A 23 6.72 -4.07 8.51
N ALA A 24 7.69 -4.35 9.38
CA ALA A 24 7.61 -5.47 10.29
C ALA A 24 6.45 -5.24 11.27
N SER A 25 5.57 -6.22 11.41
CA SER A 25 4.50 -6.20 12.41
C SER A 25 5.08 -6.46 13.81
N GLY A 26 5.82 -5.50 14.37
CA GLY A 26 6.43 -5.61 15.70
C GLY A 26 5.83 -4.61 16.69
N GLY A 27 5.02 -5.08 17.63
CA GLY A 27 4.69 -4.34 18.86
C GLY A 27 5.73 -4.63 19.97
N PRO A 28 5.74 -3.88 21.10
CA PRO A 28 6.65 -4.15 22.20
C PRO A 28 6.29 -5.49 22.87
N GLY A 29 6.98 -6.57 22.51
CA GLY A 29 6.75 -7.91 23.02
C GLY A 29 7.97 -8.81 22.77
N GLY A 30 8.57 -9.28 23.86
CA GLY A 30 9.90 -9.89 23.91
C GLY A 30 10.10 -11.15 23.06
N GLN A 31 11.39 -11.44 22.82
CA GLN A 31 12.04 -12.70 22.42
C GLN A 31 11.25 -13.79 21.63
N HIS A 32 10.23 -13.44 20.85
CA HIS A 32 9.57 -14.37 19.92
C HIS A 32 8.66 -13.68 18.87
N ALA A 33 8.91 -12.41 18.54
CA ALA A 33 8.12 -11.68 17.52
C ALA A 33 8.82 -11.77 16.15
N ASN A 34 8.62 -12.88 15.45
CA ASN A 34 9.24 -13.17 14.15
C ASN A 34 8.86 -12.14 13.06
N THR A 35 9.82 -11.26 12.74
CA THR A 35 10.43 -10.94 11.43
C THR A 35 9.71 -11.33 10.14
N ALA A 36 8.46 -10.92 9.96
CA ALA A 36 7.89 -10.80 8.62
C ALA A 36 7.34 -9.38 8.44
N ASN A 37 7.72 -8.74 7.33
CA ASN A 37 7.13 -7.47 6.88
C ASN A 37 5.68 -7.70 6.44
N THR A 38 4.83 -8.21 7.34
CA THR A 38 3.44 -8.57 7.05
C THR A 38 2.54 -7.35 6.99
N LYS A 39 2.97 -6.23 7.56
CA LYS A 39 2.19 -5.00 7.56
C LYS A 39 2.48 -4.23 6.28
N ALA A 40 1.50 -4.21 5.38
CA ALA A 40 1.49 -3.34 4.22
C ALA A 40 0.58 -2.13 4.48
N GLU A 41 1.09 -0.94 4.23
CA GLU A 41 0.34 0.31 4.21
C GLU A 41 0.35 0.86 2.79
N VAL A 42 -0.80 1.36 2.33
CA VAL A 42 -0.94 2.02 1.04
C VAL A 42 -1.55 3.41 1.25
N ARG A 43 -0.95 4.43 0.62
CA ARG A 43 -1.47 5.80 0.61
C ARG A 43 -1.78 6.21 -0.83
N PHE A 44 -2.89 6.91 -0.99
CA PHE A 44 -3.32 7.52 -2.24
C PHE A 44 -3.67 8.99 -1.96
N ASP A 45 -2.96 9.91 -2.60
CA ASP A 45 -3.24 11.34 -2.49
C ASP A 45 -4.28 11.75 -3.55
N ILE A 46 -5.53 11.86 -3.11
CA ILE A 46 -6.66 12.21 -3.98
C ILE A 46 -6.52 13.63 -4.53
N ALA A 47 -5.97 14.57 -3.75
CA ALA A 47 -5.95 15.99 -4.13
C ALA A 47 -4.96 16.27 -5.27
N ASN A 48 -3.89 15.48 -5.36
CA ASN A 48 -2.86 15.59 -6.40
C ASN A 48 -2.95 14.49 -7.46
N SER A 49 -3.96 13.62 -7.40
CA SER A 49 -4.20 12.55 -8.37
C SER A 49 -4.57 13.12 -9.74
N SER A 50 -4.01 12.54 -10.80
CA SER A 50 -4.30 12.93 -12.19
C SER A 50 -5.41 12.08 -12.85
N SER A 51 -5.89 11.08 -12.12
CA SER A 51 -6.87 10.06 -12.53
C SER A 51 -8.34 10.46 -12.43
#